data_AF-A0A3G8C680-F1
#
_entry.id   AF-A0A3G8C680-F1
#
_cell.length_a   1.000
_cell.length_b   1.000
_cell.length_c   1.000
_cell.angle_alpha   90.00
_cell.angle_beta   90.00
_cell.angle_gamma   90.00
#
_symmetry.space_group_name_H-M   'P 1'
#
loop_
_entity.id
_entity.type
_entity.pdbx_description
1 polymer ?
#
loop_
_entity_poly.entity_id
_entity_poly.type
_entity_poly.pdbx_seq_one_letter_code
_entity_poly.pdbx_strand_id
1 'polypeptide(L)'
;MDISQLKLLAGRVRDLLQQSSCLVGHSQALDLIAALPGLRDWPEVVAFPERVAICEVNATSSSRLAYRINKKFSLEVGSKELLELLVETRDGVAVARSLLQIWPSGPRSGVYVTTSQQAINALLLSYEEATDGGLVYAEQAASEWEGSIDIGEYGLWSSGIDRLPSGTLLVVGPVRLDQSAWKDSAERLEMACLHALNSEHRVAILVDTPTPDRLCEDVDLMVRDIGNGESDICMALRGVVSDDGELRAREPFARGYPKPPLIRALEYMEAIPKMALEPLRLELATCTSGMVLLAASKIIEHTAYEQLSAALSLTEHAGPAARIMLRHRSTPAKDWMVPDPIKQLPFLPSIESAYAQGYRRMLIDSHYLNGEAWLGYDDVLFIGATHGHDVSDVAMQLLAKSGPREIEALQRIVAVFGLFQIDGERGASVVSDLFLRGRIEGRTPMDWDDFDVFFRSRRVLRWEDELSALLDSGTVTMEGVEAARSRSSHMAEFLARIEST
;
A
#
# COMPACT_ATOMS: atom_id res chain seq x y z
N MET A 1 1.15 -18.25 35.17
CA MET A 1 1.04 -19.09 33.95
C MET A 1 -0.28 -18.77 33.26
N ASP A 2 -0.44 -18.93 31.94
CA ASP A 2 -1.76 -18.78 31.28
C ASP A 2 -2.38 -20.12 30.84
N ILE A 3 -3.64 -20.09 30.39
CA ILE A 3 -4.36 -21.31 29.95
C ILE A 3 -3.63 -21.98 28.78
N SER A 4 -3.02 -21.21 27.88
CA SER A 4 -2.27 -21.72 26.72
C SER A 4 -1.01 -22.45 27.16
N GLN A 5 -0.24 -21.88 28.08
CA GLN A 5 0.92 -22.52 28.71
C GLN A 5 0.50 -23.83 29.39
N LEU A 6 -0.64 -23.85 30.07
CA LEU A 6 -1.13 -25.07 30.74
C LEU A 6 -1.50 -26.18 29.73
N LYS A 7 -2.14 -25.85 28.59
CA LYS A 7 -2.39 -26.84 27.51
C LYS A 7 -1.10 -27.46 26.97
N LEU A 8 -0.04 -26.66 26.88
CA LEU A 8 1.24 -27.10 26.32
C LEU A 8 1.99 -28.01 27.29
N LEU A 9 1.92 -27.74 28.58
CA LEU A 9 2.39 -28.68 29.60
C LEU A 9 1.57 -29.98 29.60
N ALA A 10 0.27 -29.93 29.27
CA ALA A 10 -0.55 -31.12 29.10
C ALA A 10 -0.04 -32.03 27.98
N GLY A 11 0.40 -31.42 26.86
CA GLY A 11 1.05 -32.13 25.75
C GLY A 11 2.32 -32.86 26.21
N ARG A 12 3.21 -32.18 26.93
CA ARG A 12 4.44 -32.80 27.47
C ARG A 12 4.16 -33.96 28.43
N VAL A 13 3.17 -33.80 29.30
CA VAL A 13 2.73 -34.87 30.21
C VAL A 13 2.16 -36.05 29.43
N ARG A 14 1.41 -35.80 28.36
CA ARG A 14 0.91 -36.86 27.47
C ARG A 14 2.07 -37.64 26.83
N ASP A 15 3.07 -36.94 26.31
CA ASP A 15 4.21 -37.57 25.64
C ASP A 15 5.03 -38.42 26.62
N LEU A 16 5.24 -37.94 27.85
CA LEU A 16 5.85 -38.71 28.95
C LEU A 16 5.05 -39.99 29.27
N LEU A 17 3.73 -39.89 29.34
CA LEU A 17 2.85 -41.03 29.61
C LEU A 17 2.86 -42.03 28.46
N GLN A 18 2.90 -41.56 27.21
CA GLN A 18 3.03 -42.42 26.03
C GLN A 18 4.36 -43.17 26.00
N GLN A 19 5.47 -42.51 26.35
CA GLN A 19 6.78 -43.17 26.52
C GLN A 19 6.74 -44.27 27.60
N SER A 20 5.91 -44.08 28.62
CA SER A 20 5.64 -45.07 29.67
C SER A 20 4.56 -46.09 29.30
N SER A 21 4.24 -46.25 27.99
CA SER A 21 3.21 -47.15 27.46
C SER A 21 1.78 -46.90 27.97
N CYS A 22 1.51 -45.71 28.48
CA CYS A 22 0.18 -45.28 28.90
C CYS A 22 -0.46 -44.44 27.79
N LEU A 23 -1.48 -45.00 27.12
CA LEU A 23 -2.24 -44.28 26.11
C LEU A 23 -3.20 -43.29 26.78
N VAL A 24 -2.93 -42.00 26.63
CA VAL A 24 -3.75 -40.91 27.18
C VAL A 24 -4.20 -39.99 26.05
N GLY A 25 -5.52 -39.80 25.94
CA GLY A 25 -6.11 -38.87 24.97
C GLY A 25 -5.88 -37.40 25.34
N HIS A 26 -6.07 -36.49 24.39
CA HIS A 26 -5.86 -35.04 24.61
C HIS A 26 -6.70 -34.48 25.77
N SER A 27 -8.00 -34.79 25.82
CA SER A 27 -8.90 -34.38 26.92
C SER A 27 -8.44 -34.89 28.28
N GLN A 28 -7.96 -36.13 28.34
CA GLN A 28 -7.45 -36.73 29.58
C GLN A 28 -6.14 -36.10 30.05
N ALA A 29 -5.27 -35.67 29.12
CA ALA A 29 -4.05 -34.94 29.44
C ALA A 29 -4.37 -33.54 30.00
N LEU A 30 -5.39 -32.87 29.46
CA LEU A 30 -5.88 -31.60 29.99
C LEU A 30 -6.45 -31.73 31.41
N ASP A 31 -7.17 -32.82 31.71
CA ASP A 31 -7.65 -33.09 33.07
C ASP A 31 -6.52 -33.40 34.05
N LEU A 32 -5.43 -34.01 33.57
CA LEU A 32 -4.25 -34.26 34.39
C LEU A 32 -3.53 -32.97 34.73
N ILE A 33 -3.31 -32.10 33.74
CA ILE A 33 -2.53 -30.87 33.93
C ILE A 33 -3.23 -29.86 34.85
N ALA A 34 -4.56 -29.94 34.99
CA ALA A 34 -5.33 -29.16 35.95
C ALA A 34 -4.81 -29.31 37.40
N ALA A 35 -4.04 -30.37 37.70
CA ALA A 35 -3.38 -30.57 38.99
C ALA A 35 -2.37 -29.45 39.33
N LEU A 36 -1.70 -28.86 38.33
CA LEU A 36 -0.69 -27.81 38.53
C LEU A 36 -1.27 -26.60 39.28
N PRO A 37 -2.38 -25.96 38.81
CA PRO A 37 -3.07 -24.92 39.57
C PRO A 37 -3.90 -25.46 40.75
N GLY A 38 -3.95 -26.79 40.96
CA GLY A 38 -4.72 -27.42 42.03
C GLY A 38 -6.22 -27.47 41.74
N LEU A 39 -6.58 -27.69 40.47
CA LEU A 39 -7.94 -27.80 39.97
C LEU A 39 -8.24 -29.26 39.61
N ARG A 40 -9.52 -29.64 39.62
CA ARG A 40 -9.93 -31.05 39.48
C ARG A 40 -9.83 -31.54 38.03
N ASP A 41 -10.25 -30.73 37.08
CA ASP A 41 -10.37 -31.08 35.67
C ASP A 41 -10.22 -29.85 34.76
N TRP A 42 -10.27 -30.06 33.45
CA TRP A 42 -10.15 -28.98 32.47
C TRP A 42 -11.30 -27.94 32.52
N PRO A 43 -12.58 -28.32 32.71
CA PRO A 43 -13.65 -27.35 32.91
C PRO A 43 -13.39 -26.36 34.06
N GLU A 44 -12.80 -26.80 35.18
CA GLU A 44 -12.41 -25.89 36.26
C GLU A 44 -11.29 -24.93 35.87
N VAL A 45 -10.33 -25.36 35.03
CA VAL A 45 -9.28 -24.46 34.51
C VAL A 45 -9.91 -23.31 33.73
N VAL A 46 -10.92 -23.60 32.92
CA VAL A 46 -11.65 -22.59 32.14
C VAL A 46 -12.51 -21.69 33.03
N ALA A 47 -13.12 -22.25 34.08
CA ALA A 47 -13.95 -21.48 35.03
C ALA A 47 -13.14 -20.59 35.98
N PHE A 48 -11.85 -20.88 36.21
CA PHE A 48 -11.00 -20.15 37.16
C PHE A 48 -9.66 -19.70 36.54
N PRO A 49 -9.67 -18.82 35.50
CA PRO A 49 -8.46 -18.37 34.82
C PRO A 49 -7.48 -17.65 35.75
N GLU A 50 -7.99 -16.93 36.76
CA GLU A 50 -7.16 -16.23 37.76
C GLU A 50 -6.30 -17.21 38.58
N ARG A 51 -6.79 -18.43 38.84
CA ARG A 51 -6.01 -19.47 39.54
C ARG A 51 -4.90 -20.05 38.68
N VAL A 52 -5.08 -20.04 37.36
CA VAL A 52 -4.04 -20.41 36.40
C VAL A 52 -2.99 -19.30 36.32
N ALA A 53 -3.44 -18.04 36.28
CA ALA A 53 -2.60 -16.85 36.26
C ALA A 53 -1.55 -16.85 37.38
N ILE A 54 -1.99 -17.10 38.62
CA ILE A 54 -1.11 -17.14 39.81
C ILE A 54 -0.31 -18.44 39.98
N CYS A 55 -0.52 -19.45 39.11
CA CYS A 55 0.18 -20.72 39.21
C CYS A 55 1.58 -20.63 38.60
N GLU A 56 2.57 -21.13 39.34
CA GLU A 56 3.95 -21.31 38.90
C GLU A 56 4.32 -22.80 38.88
N VAL A 57 5.18 -23.19 37.95
CA VAL A 57 5.76 -24.54 37.88
C VAL A 57 6.90 -24.60 38.90
N ASN A 58 6.66 -25.29 40.01
CA ASN A 58 7.58 -25.41 41.13
C ASN A 58 7.39 -26.78 41.80
N ALA A 59 8.18 -27.06 42.85
CA ALA A 59 8.13 -28.35 43.54
C ALA A 59 6.72 -28.71 44.05
N THR A 60 5.92 -27.73 44.48
CA THR A 60 4.57 -27.93 45.03
C THR A 60 3.54 -28.23 43.93
N SER A 61 3.56 -27.51 42.81
CA SER A 61 2.68 -27.81 41.66
C SER A 61 3.06 -29.13 40.98
N SER A 62 4.36 -29.39 40.79
CA SER A 62 4.85 -30.66 40.24
C SER A 62 4.46 -31.86 41.13
N SER A 63 4.57 -31.74 42.45
CA SER A 63 4.16 -32.82 43.37
C SER A 63 2.67 -33.16 43.29
N ARG A 64 1.80 -32.16 43.07
CA ARG A 64 0.35 -32.38 42.87
C ARG A 64 0.08 -33.16 41.58
N LEU A 65 0.81 -32.83 40.52
CA LEU A 65 0.69 -33.50 39.22
C LEU A 65 1.24 -34.93 39.28
N ALA A 66 2.43 -35.14 39.86
CA ALA A 66 3.01 -36.46 40.08
C ALA A 66 2.07 -37.36 40.89
N TYR A 67 1.49 -36.85 41.99
CA TYR A 67 0.50 -37.59 42.76
C TYR A 67 -0.73 -37.99 41.92
N ARG A 68 -1.23 -37.08 41.07
CA ARG A 68 -2.38 -37.37 40.21
C ARG A 68 -2.06 -38.45 39.17
N ILE A 69 -0.88 -38.39 38.56
CA ILE A 69 -0.43 -39.38 37.58
C ILE A 69 -0.27 -40.75 38.25
N ASN A 70 0.46 -40.81 39.37
CA ASN A 70 0.72 -42.05 40.09
C ASN A 70 -0.59 -42.68 40.59
N LYS A 71 -1.53 -41.87 41.08
CA LYS A 71 -2.85 -42.35 41.51
C LYS A 71 -3.70 -42.89 40.35
N LYS A 72 -3.63 -42.28 39.17
CA LYS A 72 -4.51 -42.62 38.03
C LYS A 72 -3.96 -43.78 37.17
N PHE A 73 -2.64 -43.91 37.07
CA PHE A 73 -1.98 -44.86 36.18
C PHE A 73 -1.07 -45.87 36.88
N SER A 74 -1.00 -45.84 38.21
CA SER A 74 -0.11 -46.72 39.01
C SER A 74 1.35 -46.66 38.59
N LEU A 75 1.79 -45.48 38.11
CA LEU A 75 3.19 -45.19 37.76
C LEU A 75 3.96 -44.68 38.98
N GLU A 76 5.27 -44.85 38.98
CA GLU A 76 6.18 -44.28 39.98
C GLU A 76 6.90 -43.04 39.42
N VAL A 77 6.13 -42.01 39.02
CA VAL A 77 6.72 -40.76 38.52
C VAL A 77 7.18 -39.89 39.69
N GLY A 78 8.47 -39.55 39.71
CA GLY A 78 9.06 -38.68 40.73
C GLY A 78 8.71 -37.22 40.51
N SER A 79 8.33 -36.48 41.58
CA SER A 79 7.99 -35.06 41.47
C SER A 79 9.17 -34.17 41.06
N LYS A 80 10.40 -34.59 41.36
CA LYS A 80 11.63 -33.90 40.96
C LYS A 80 11.93 -34.09 39.47
N GLU A 81 11.85 -35.33 39.00
CA GLU A 81 11.99 -35.68 37.57
C GLU A 81 10.91 -35.01 36.73
N LEU A 82 9.67 -34.97 37.23
CA LEU A 82 8.58 -34.26 36.57
C LEU A 82 8.81 -32.75 36.57
N LEU A 83 9.37 -32.18 37.64
CA LEU A 83 9.72 -30.77 37.67
C LEU A 83 10.84 -30.46 36.68
N GLU A 84 11.89 -31.29 36.64
CA GLU A 84 12.98 -31.21 35.67
C GLU A 84 12.42 -31.33 34.24
N LEU A 85 11.54 -32.27 33.93
CA LEU A 85 10.92 -32.37 32.60
C LEU A 85 10.05 -31.15 32.23
N LEU A 86 9.42 -30.52 33.23
CA LEU A 86 8.65 -29.29 33.04
C LEU A 86 9.57 -28.04 32.97
N VAL A 87 10.87 -28.14 33.31
CA VAL A 87 11.82 -27.02 33.49
C VAL A 87 13.16 -27.12 32.70
N GLU A 88 13.66 -28.29 32.29
CA GLU A 88 14.92 -28.53 31.54
C GLU A 88 14.89 -27.72 30.22
N THR A 89 15.78 -26.79 29.85
CA THR A 89 17.20 -26.43 30.11
C THR A 89 18.27 -27.45 29.71
N ARG A 90 18.67 -27.41 28.42
CA ARG A 90 20.01 -27.88 27.99
C ARG A 90 20.99 -26.69 27.99
N ASP A 91 22.02 -26.83 28.81
CA ASP A 91 23.29 -26.07 28.85
C ASP A 91 23.24 -24.52 28.77
N GLY A 92 23.14 -23.92 29.96
CA GLY A 92 24.19 -23.00 30.44
C GLY A 92 24.34 -21.61 29.81
N VAL A 93 23.44 -21.20 28.91
CA VAL A 93 23.30 -19.79 28.52
C VAL A 93 21.84 -19.41 28.68
N ALA A 94 21.59 -18.31 29.40
CA ALA A 94 20.25 -17.76 29.61
C ALA A 94 19.63 -17.31 28.28
N VAL A 95 19.05 -18.26 27.53
CA VAL A 95 18.15 -17.98 26.40
C VAL A 95 16.75 -17.87 26.98
N ALA A 96 16.45 -16.70 27.56
CA ALA A 96 15.07 -16.27 27.70
C ALA A 96 14.51 -16.00 26.28
N ARG A 97 14.14 -17.05 25.53
CA ARG A 97 13.32 -16.99 24.30
C ARG A 97 12.88 -18.32 23.66
N SER A 98 13.32 -19.51 24.10
CA SER A 98 12.86 -20.79 23.49
C SER A 98 11.50 -21.29 24.05
N LEU A 99 10.50 -20.43 24.07
CA LEU A 99 9.12 -20.77 24.43
C LEU A 99 8.41 -21.30 23.18
N LEU A 100 8.17 -22.62 23.12
CA LEU A 100 7.13 -23.27 22.31
C LEU A 100 7.18 -22.96 20.81
N GLN A 101 7.93 -23.75 20.03
CA GLN A 101 7.96 -23.58 18.59
C GLN A 101 6.74 -24.27 17.94
N ILE A 102 5.89 -23.51 17.26
CA ILE A 102 4.85 -24.03 16.37
C ILE A 102 5.47 -24.31 15.01
N TRP A 103 5.14 -25.48 14.44
CA TRP A 103 5.67 -25.94 13.15
C TRP A 103 7.22 -25.96 13.07
N PRO A 104 7.92 -26.73 13.94
CA PRO A 104 9.38 -26.75 14.00
C PRO A 104 10.04 -27.33 12.74
N SER A 105 9.37 -28.24 12.05
CA SER A 105 9.79 -28.78 10.74
C SER A 105 9.44 -27.86 9.56
N GLY A 106 8.72 -26.76 9.82
CA GLY A 106 8.27 -25.83 8.79
C GLY A 106 9.40 -24.96 8.22
N PRO A 107 9.09 -24.17 7.18
CA PRO A 107 10.01 -23.21 6.56
C PRO A 107 10.62 -22.22 7.57
N ARG A 108 11.68 -21.50 7.23
CA ARG A 108 12.29 -20.52 8.17
C ARG A 108 11.32 -19.39 8.51
N SER A 109 11.49 -18.78 9.68
CA SER A 109 10.78 -17.54 10.04
C SER A 109 11.15 -16.41 9.09
N GLY A 110 10.17 -15.54 8.84
CA GLY A 110 10.29 -14.53 7.80
C GLY A 110 8.97 -14.12 7.17
N VAL A 111 9.08 -13.10 6.31
CA VAL A 111 7.98 -12.60 5.49
C VAL A 111 8.01 -13.28 4.12
N TYR A 112 6.86 -13.80 3.73
CA TYR A 112 6.59 -14.44 2.45
C TYR A 112 5.41 -13.74 1.79
N VAL A 113 5.55 -13.39 0.51
CA VAL A 113 4.55 -12.58 -0.20
C VAL A 113 3.91 -13.36 -1.35
N THR A 114 2.64 -13.06 -1.64
CA THR A 114 1.94 -13.59 -2.81
C THR A 114 0.86 -12.63 -3.27
N THR A 115 0.45 -12.72 -4.53
CA THR A 115 -0.74 -12.02 -5.06
C THR A 115 -1.96 -12.95 -5.19
N SER A 116 -1.83 -14.21 -4.76
CA SER A 116 -2.83 -15.25 -4.99
C SER A 116 -3.55 -15.65 -3.70
N GLN A 117 -4.86 -15.40 -3.63
CA GLN A 117 -5.70 -15.93 -2.56
C GLN A 117 -5.70 -17.47 -2.54
N GLN A 118 -5.55 -18.10 -3.71
CA GLN A 118 -5.45 -19.56 -3.81
C GLN A 118 -4.18 -20.08 -3.11
N ALA A 119 -3.05 -19.39 -3.27
CA ALA A 119 -1.80 -19.75 -2.59
C ALA A 119 -1.94 -19.62 -1.07
N ILE A 120 -2.63 -18.59 -0.57
CA ILE A 120 -2.95 -18.44 0.85
C ILE A 120 -3.82 -19.61 1.34
N ASN A 121 -4.88 -19.95 0.63
CA ASN A 121 -5.76 -21.06 1.01
C ASN A 121 -5.00 -22.40 1.04
N ALA A 122 -4.12 -22.65 0.07
CA ALA A 122 -3.28 -23.85 0.03
C ALA A 122 -2.25 -23.88 1.18
N LEU A 123 -1.71 -22.72 1.56
CA LEU A 123 -0.81 -22.59 2.71
C LEU A 123 -1.53 -22.91 4.02
N LEU A 124 -2.76 -22.42 4.19
CA LEU A 124 -3.58 -22.71 5.38
C LEU A 124 -3.83 -24.20 5.54
N LEU A 125 -4.20 -24.89 4.45
CA LEU A 125 -4.36 -26.35 4.43
C LEU A 125 -3.06 -27.07 4.83
N SER A 126 -1.94 -26.71 4.21
CA SER A 126 -0.63 -27.33 4.50
C SER A 126 -0.19 -27.10 5.94
N TYR A 127 -0.47 -25.92 6.49
CA TYR A 127 -0.18 -25.59 7.88
C TYR A 127 -1.04 -26.39 8.85
N GLU A 128 -2.34 -26.51 8.59
CA GLU A 128 -3.28 -27.25 9.42
C GLU A 128 -2.88 -28.73 9.51
N GLU A 129 -2.54 -29.34 8.37
CA GLU A 129 -2.03 -30.72 8.29
C GLU A 129 -0.70 -30.89 9.04
N ALA A 130 0.22 -29.93 8.91
CA ALA A 130 1.54 -30.03 9.52
C ALA A 130 1.57 -29.71 11.03
N THR A 131 0.51 -29.11 11.56
CA THR A 131 0.43 -28.68 12.96
C THR A 131 -0.69 -29.36 13.75
N ASP A 132 -1.35 -30.37 13.17
CA ASP A 132 -2.51 -31.07 13.75
C ASP A 132 -3.63 -30.09 14.19
N GLY A 133 -3.95 -29.10 13.34
CA GLY A 133 -4.98 -28.09 13.64
C GLY A 133 -4.46 -26.91 14.46
N GLY A 134 -3.21 -26.49 14.25
CA GLY A 134 -2.65 -25.29 14.87
C GLY A 134 -3.45 -24.03 14.52
N LEU A 135 -3.58 -23.12 15.49
CA LEU A 135 -4.27 -21.85 15.27
C LEU A 135 -3.47 -20.99 14.27
N VAL A 136 -4.19 -20.39 13.32
CA VAL A 136 -3.66 -19.37 12.40
C VAL A 136 -4.16 -18.01 12.88
N TYR A 137 -3.31 -16.99 12.85
CA TYR A 137 -3.73 -15.62 13.14
C TYR A 137 -3.81 -14.86 11.83
N ALA A 138 -4.98 -14.33 11.50
CA ALA A 138 -5.27 -13.80 10.18
C ALA A 138 -5.92 -12.41 10.24
N GLU A 139 -5.58 -11.57 9.26
CA GLU A 139 -6.45 -10.48 8.79
C GLU A 139 -7.26 -10.96 7.59
N GLN A 140 -8.34 -10.25 7.27
CA GLN A 140 -9.20 -10.34 6.06
C GLN A 140 -8.91 -11.49 5.07
N ALA A 141 -7.72 -11.54 4.45
CA ALA A 141 -7.26 -12.61 3.56
C ALA A 141 -7.43 -14.05 4.07
N ALA A 142 -7.52 -14.28 5.38
CA ALA A 142 -7.80 -15.60 5.93
C ALA A 142 -8.78 -15.59 7.11
N SER A 143 -9.50 -14.49 7.34
CA SER A 143 -10.43 -14.37 8.49
C SER A 143 -11.65 -15.30 8.40
N GLU A 144 -11.96 -15.81 7.21
CA GLU A 144 -13.06 -16.78 7.00
C GLU A 144 -12.61 -18.24 7.16
N TRP A 145 -11.33 -18.50 7.43
CA TRP A 145 -10.84 -19.86 7.65
C TRP A 145 -11.26 -20.38 9.02
N GLU A 146 -11.79 -21.61 9.10
CA GLU A 146 -12.38 -22.17 10.33
C GLU A 146 -11.38 -22.23 11.50
N GLY A 147 -10.10 -22.48 11.21
CA GLY A 147 -9.00 -22.48 12.18
C GLY A 147 -8.33 -21.12 12.45
N SER A 148 -8.86 -20.03 11.89
CA SER A 148 -8.26 -18.70 12.05
C SER A 148 -8.78 -17.96 13.28
N ILE A 149 -7.87 -17.17 13.87
CA ILE A 149 -8.17 -16.13 14.85
C ILE A 149 -7.99 -14.80 14.14
N ASP A 150 -9.08 -14.05 14.02
CA ASP A 150 -9.04 -12.67 13.52
C ASP A 150 -8.21 -11.81 14.49
N ILE A 151 -7.18 -11.16 13.97
CA ILE A 151 -6.33 -10.25 14.76
C ILE A 151 -6.97 -8.88 14.99
N GLY A 152 -8.18 -8.65 14.47
CA GLY A 152 -9.08 -7.55 14.82
C GLY A 152 -8.63 -6.18 14.29
N GLU A 153 -9.28 -5.12 14.79
CA GLU A 153 -9.10 -3.74 14.27
C GLU A 153 -7.66 -3.21 14.35
N TYR A 154 -6.86 -3.68 15.32
CA TYR A 154 -5.48 -3.27 15.49
C TYR A 154 -4.48 -4.07 14.65
N GLY A 155 -4.92 -5.15 14.00
CA GLY A 155 -4.08 -5.91 13.08
C GLY A 155 -2.76 -6.38 13.69
N LEU A 156 -1.68 -6.21 12.92
CA LEU A 156 -0.29 -6.45 13.36
C LEU A 156 0.19 -5.60 14.54
N TRP A 157 -0.50 -4.52 14.90
CA TRP A 157 -0.17 -3.68 16.07
C TRP A 157 -0.80 -4.20 17.37
N SER A 158 -1.51 -5.32 17.32
CA SER A 158 -2.06 -5.96 18.52
C SER A 158 -0.95 -6.46 19.44
N SER A 159 -0.92 -5.95 20.68
CA SER A 159 0.03 -6.37 21.74
C SER A 159 -0.04 -7.86 22.09
N GLY A 160 -1.07 -8.57 21.64
CA GLY A 160 -1.18 -10.03 21.79
C GLY A 160 -0.25 -10.82 20.87
N ILE A 161 0.19 -10.24 19.75
CA ILE A 161 0.99 -10.94 18.73
C ILE A 161 2.40 -11.28 19.25
N ASP A 162 2.98 -10.40 20.06
CA ASP A 162 4.29 -10.62 20.67
C ASP A 162 4.29 -11.75 21.71
N ARG A 163 3.11 -12.16 22.17
CA ARG A 163 2.93 -13.25 23.14
C ARG A 163 2.72 -14.60 22.45
N LEU A 164 2.60 -14.61 21.12
CA LEU A 164 2.39 -15.83 20.37
C LEU A 164 3.67 -16.68 20.37
N PRO A 165 3.53 -18.02 20.37
CA PRO A 165 4.68 -18.91 20.33
C PRO A 165 5.50 -18.72 19.04
N SER A 166 6.81 -18.93 19.10
CA SER A 166 7.67 -18.78 17.92
C SER A 166 7.29 -19.75 16.81
N GLY A 167 7.44 -19.34 15.55
CA GLY A 167 7.04 -20.12 14.39
C GLY A 167 5.54 -20.11 14.07
N THR A 168 4.73 -19.35 14.82
CA THR A 168 3.31 -19.14 14.49
C THR A 168 3.17 -18.58 13.07
N LEU A 169 2.16 -19.07 12.34
CA LEU A 169 1.77 -18.54 11.04
C LEU A 169 0.82 -17.34 11.24
N LEU A 170 1.25 -16.18 10.74
CA LEU A 170 0.45 -14.97 10.60
C LEU A 170 0.08 -14.80 9.12
N VAL A 171 -1.19 -14.53 8.81
CA VAL A 171 -1.66 -14.23 7.45
C VAL A 171 -2.19 -12.80 7.41
N VAL A 172 -1.64 -11.97 6.53
CA VAL A 172 -1.89 -10.52 6.49
C VAL A 172 -2.37 -10.13 5.10
N GLY A 173 -3.27 -9.14 5.04
CA GLY A 173 -3.72 -8.54 3.79
C GLY A 173 -5.20 -8.80 3.48
N PRO A 174 -5.68 -8.38 2.29
CA PRO A 174 -4.88 -7.86 1.18
C PRO A 174 -4.23 -6.50 1.49
N VAL A 175 -2.91 -6.43 1.34
CA VAL A 175 -2.13 -5.18 1.38
C VAL A 175 -2.16 -4.56 0.00
N ARG A 176 -2.74 -3.36 -0.12
CA ARG A 176 -2.90 -2.68 -1.41
C ARG A 176 -1.67 -1.86 -1.75
N LEU A 177 -1.10 -2.09 -2.92
CA LEU A 177 -0.02 -1.28 -3.47
C LEU A 177 -0.58 -0.30 -4.49
N ASP A 178 -0.92 0.89 -4.00
CA ASP A 178 -1.24 2.08 -4.78
C ASP A 178 -0.62 3.31 -4.12
N GLN A 179 -0.57 4.45 -4.82
CA GLN A 179 0.06 5.66 -4.29
C GLN A 179 -0.58 6.14 -2.97
N SER A 180 -1.90 6.04 -2.85
CA SER A 180 -2.64 6.55 -1.69
C SER A 180 -2.38 5.74 -0.42
N ALA A 181 -2.20 4.42 -0.57
CA ALA A 181 -1.94 3.49 0.52
C ALA A 181 -0.45 3.16 0.70
N TRP A 182 0.45 3.70 -0.15
CA TRP A 182 1.86 3.30 -0.19
C TRP A 182 2.54 3.36 1.18
N LYS A 183 2.38 4.48 1.90
CA LYS A 183 2.96 4.67 3.23
C LYS A 183 2.38 3.68 4.26
N ASP A 184 1.07 3.61 4.38
CA ASP A 184 0.38 2.74 5.35
C ASP A 184 0.70 1.25 5.08
N SER A 185 0.75 0.85 3.81
CA SER A 185 1.15 -0.50 3.40
C SER A 185 2.61 -0.79 3.74
N ALA A 186 3.49 0.21 3.61
CA ALA A 186 4.88 0.05 3.98
C ALA A 186 5.04 -0.11 5.51
N GLU A 187 4.32 0.68 6.32
CA GLU A 187 4.33 0.55 7.79
C GLU A 187 3.80 -0.83 8.24
N ARG A 188 2.80 -1.37 7.53
CA ARG A 188 2.30 -2.73 7.77
C ARG A 188 3.35 -3.80 7.44
N LEU A 189 4.09 -3.63 6.33
CA LEU A 189 5.18 -4.52 5.94
C LEU A 189 6.35 -4.44 6.94
N GLU A 190 6.68 -3.25 7.44
CA GLU A 190 7.67 -3.07 8.50
C GLU A 190 7.29 -3.88 9.75
N MET A 191 6.05 -3.74 10.22
CA MET A 191 5.56 -4.49 11.38
C MET A 191 5.60 -6.01 11.16
N ALA A 192 5.24 -6.48 9.96
CA ALA A 192 5.36 -7.90 9.62
C ALA A 192 6.81 -8.39 9.71
N CYS A 193 7.76 -7.58 9.24
CA CYS A 193 9.18 -7.88 9.32
C CYS A 193 9.69 -7.90 10.78
N LEU A 194 9.25 -6.95 11.61
CA LEU A 194 9.57 -6.91 13.03
C LEU A 194 9.07 -8.15 13.77
N HIS A 195 7.84 -8.60 13.49
CA HIS A 195 7.29 -9.84 14.05
C HIS A 195 8.08 -11.08 13.63
N ALA A 196 8.49 -11.13 12.37
CA ALA A 196 9.31 -12.24 11.87
C ALA A 196 10.71 -12.28 12.51
N LEU A 197 11.34 -11.12 12.77
CA LEU A 197 12.68 -11.06 13.35
C LEU A 197 12.69 -11.22 14.87
N ASN A 198 11.77 -10.55 15.58
CA ASN A 198 11.79 -10.48 17.05
C ASN A 198 11.13 -11.68 17.71
N SER A 199 10.10 -12.23 17.07
CA SER A 199 9.24 -13.29 17.61
C SER A 199 9.37 -14.60 16.83
N GLU A 200 10.20 -14.62 15.78
CA GLU A 200 10.42 -15.76 14.90
C GLU A 200 9.14 -16.27 14.22
N HIS A 201 8.22 -15.34 13.91
CA HIS A 201 6.96 -15.66 13.23
C HIS A 201 7.17 -15.92 11.73
N ARG A 202 6.24 -16.69 11.15
CA ARG A 202 6.12 -16.84 9.69
C ARG A 202 4.97 -15.97 9.24
N VAL A 203 5.24 -14.98 8.41
CA VAL A 203 4.21 -14.03 7.98
C VAL A 203 3.97 -14.20 6.49
N ALA A 204 2.78 -14.65 6.12
CA ALA A 204 2.33 -14.71 4.75
C ALA A 204 1.48 -13.47 4.43
N ILE A 205 1.84 -12.73 3.39
CA ILE A 205 1.18 -11.47 3.03
C ILE A 205 0.56 -11.61 1.64
N LEU A 206 -0.76 -11.45 1.58
CA LEU A 206 -1.47 -11.26 0.33
C LEU A 206 -1.33 -9.80 -0.09
N VAL A 207 -0.82 -9.58 -1.29
CA VAL A 207 -0.55 -8.26 -1.85
C VAL A 207 -1.39 -8.05 -3.11
N ASP A 208 -2.13 -6.94 -3.14
CA ASP A 208 -2.88 -6.49 -4.31
C ASP A 208 -2.06 -5.41 -5.03
N THR A 209 -1.62 -5.70 -6.26
CA THR A 209 -0.71 -4.83 -7.01
C THR A 209 -0.99 -4.91 -8.51
N PRO A 210 -0.87 -3.80 -9.27
CA PRO A 210 -0.92 -3.82 -10.73
C PRO A 210 0.30 -4.50 -11.37
N THR A 211 1.37 -4.78 -10.60
CA THR A 211 2.64 -5.36 -11.07
C THR A 211 3.04 -6.65 -10.34
N PRO A 212 2.29 -7.77 -10.46
CA PRO A 212 2.63 -9.03 -9.79
C PRO A 212 4.06 -9.53 -10.06
N ASP A 213 4.56 -9.32 -11.28
CA ASP A 213 5.94 -9.70 -11.68
C ASP A 213 7.04 -8.92 -10.96
N ARG A 214 6.69 -7.82 -10.28
CA ARG A 214 7.59 -6.93 -9.52
C ARG A 214 7.32 -6.92 -8.02
N LEU A 215 6.47 -7.83 -7.55
CA LEU A 215 6.03 -7.90 -6.15
C LEU A 215 7.20 -7.85 -5.16
N CYS A 216 8.23 -8.67 -5.37
CA CYS A 216 9.35 -8.75 -4.42
C CYS A 216 10.20 -7.48 -4.44
N GLU A 217 10.42 -6.90 -5.61
CA GLU A 217 11.17 -5.66 -5.75
C GLU A 217 10.44 -4.47 -5.08
N ASP A 218 9.12 -4.35 -5.29
CA ASP A 218 8.31 -3.28 -4.69
C ASP A 218 8.21 -3.43 -3.15
N VAL A 219 8.06 -4.66 -2.64
CA VAL A 219 8.06 -4.92 -1.18
C VAL A 219 9.42 -4.62 -0.55
N ASP A 220 10.53 -5.01 -1.19
CA ASP A 220 11.87 -4.67 -0.70
C ASP A 220 12.10 -3.16 -0.68
N LEU A 221 11.65 -2.44 -1.71
CA LEU A 221 11.71 -0.98 -1.77
C LEU A 221 10.97 -0.35 -0.59
N MET A 222 9.72 -0.76 -0.34
CA MET A 222 8.90 -0.22 0.76
C MET A 222 9.54 -0.40 2.13
N VAL A 223 10.04 -1.60 2.42
CA VAL A 223 10.65 -1.91 3.72
C VAL A 223 11.96 -1.14 3.92
N ARG A 224 12.76 -0.98 2.87
CA ARG A 224 14.02 -0.22 2.95
C ARG A 224 13.82 1.27 3.13
N ASP A 225 12.82 1.83 2.45
CA ASP A 225 12.53 3.26 2.49
C ASP A 225 12.10 3.70 3.89
N ILE A 226 11.23 2.93 4.54
CA ILE A 226 10.84 3.17 5.94
C ILE A 226 12.01 3.05 6.91
N GLY A 227 12.88 2.06 6.70
CA GLY A 227 14.06 1.85 7.54
C GLY A 227 15.16 2.91 7.37
N ASN A 228 14.94 3.96 6.56
CA ASN A 228 15.94 4.95 6.14
C ASN A 228 17.23 4.31 5.60
N GLY A 229 17.16 3.09 5.06
CA GLY A 229 18.31 2.33 4.57
C GLY A 229 19.31 1.83 5.63
N GLU A 230 19.16 2.16 6.91
CA GLU A 230 20.08 1.75 8.00
C GLU A 230 19.55 0.57 8.83
N SER A 231 18.29 0.20 8.65
CA SER A 231 17.64 -0.86 9.43
C SER A 231 17.78 -2.25 8.79
N ASP A 232 18.22 -3.23 9.58
CA ASP A 232 18.32 -4.65 9.18
C ASP A 232 16.94 -5.34 9.01
N ILE A 233 15.83 -4.60 9.10
CA ILE A 233 14.46 -5.11 8.98
C ILE A 233 14.24 -5.84 7.64
N CYS A 234 14.87 -5.41 6.55
CA CYS A 234 14.77 -6.06 5.25
C CYS A 234 15.31 -7.51 5.24
N MET A 235 16.14 -7.90 6.22
CA MET A 235 16.61 -9.28 6.39
C MET A 235 15.48 -10.25 6.76
N ALA A 236 14.32 -9.74 7.18
CA ALA A 236 13.11 -10.52 7.43
C ALA A 236 12.45 -11.01 6.14
N LEU A 237 12.68 -10.36 5.00
CA LEU A 237 12.09 -10.71 3.71
C LEU A 237 12.71 -12.01 3.20
N ARG A 238 11.93 -13.09 3.13
CA ARG A 238 12.43 -14.44 2.83
C ARG A 238 12.06 -14.96 1.46
N GLY A 239 10.84 -14.73 1.00
CA GLY A 239 10.44 -15.24 -0.31
C GLY A 239 8.96 -15.16 -0.61
N VAL A 240 8.42 -16.20 -1.25
CA VAL A 240 7.07 -16.20 -1.80
C VAL A 240 6.25 -17.39 -1.31
N VAL A 241 4.94 -17.22 -1.29
CA VAL A 241 4.00 -18.35 -1.13
C VAL A 241 3.68 -18.87 -2.53
N SER A 242 4.01 -20.13 -2.81
CA SER A 242 3.69 -20.75 -4.11
C SER A 242 2.22 -21.19 -4.18
N ASP A 243 1.76 -21.48 -5.40
CA ASP A 243 0.36 -21.85 -5.67
C ASP A 243 -0.10 -23.12 -4.95
N ASP A 244 0.84 -23.98 -4.56
CA ASP A 244 0.64 -25.19 -3.76
C ASP A 244 0.67 -24.94 -2.24
N GLY A 245 0.88 -23.69 -1.81
CA GLY A 245 0.88 -23.31 -0.40
C GLY A 245 2.23 -23.43 0.30
N GLU A 246 3.32 -23.71 -0.40
CA GLU A 246 4.64 -23.78 0.22
C GLU A 246 5.26 -22.38 0.43
N LEU A 247 5.89 -22.15 1.59
CA LEU A 247 6.70 -20.95 1.83
C LEU A 247 8.10 -21.17 1.23
N ARG A 248 8.33 -20.67 0.01
CA ARG A 248 9.58 -20.86 -0.72
C ARG A 248 10.52 -19.69 -0.51
N ALA A 249 11.72 -19.99 -0.03
CA ALA A 249 12.78 -18.99 0.08
C ALA A 249 13.22 -18.50 -1.31
N ARG A 250 13.52 -17.20 -1.41
CA ARG A 250 14.02 -16.55 -2.62
C ARG A 250 15.26 -15.75 -2.24
N GLU A 251 16.42 -16.16 -2.74
CA GLU A 251 17.71 -15.50 -2.49
C GLU A 251 18.35 -15.06 -3.82
N PRO A 252 18.67 -13.76 -4.01
CA PRO A 252 18.23 -12.63 -3.18
C PRO A 252 16.71 -12.42 -3.30
N PHE A 253 16.08 -11.83 -2.28
CA PHE A 253 14.64 -11.56 -2.25
C PHE A 253 14.23 -10.66 -3.42
N ALA A 254 14.86 -9.49 -3.54
CA ALA A 254 14.74 -8.61 -4.71
C ALA A 254 15.99 -8.73 -5.60
N ARG A 255 15.79 -8.76 -6.93
CA ARG A 255 16.89 -8.83 -7.91
C ARG A 255 17.23 -7.48 -8.53
N GLY A 256 16.53 -6.43 -8.11
CA GLY A 256 16.56 -5.12 -8.74
C GLY A 256 15.67 -5.05 -9.98
N TYR A 257 15.44 -3.82 -10.44
CA TYR A 257 14.58 -3.56 -11.58
C TYR A 257 15.34 -3.65 -12.90
N PRO A 258 14.74 -4.21 -13.96
CA PRO A 258 15.30 -4.10 -15.29
C PRO A 258 15.20 -2.66 -15.79
N LYS A 259 16.05 -2.31 -16.75
CA LYS A 259 15.98 -1.01 -17.41
C LYS A 259 14.61 -0.83 -18.08
N PRO A 260 13.95 0.32 -17.89
CA PRO A 260 12.61 0.53 -18.40
C PRO A 260 12.64 0.67 -19.93
N PRO A 261 11.65 0.12 -20.65
CA PRO A 261 11.55 0.28 -22.08
C PRO A 261 11.23 1.74 -22.42
N LEU A 262 11.86 2.27 -23.49
CA LEU A 262 11.48 3.55 -24.05
C LEU A 262 10.28 3.33 -24.99
N ILE A 263 9.07 3.61 -24.51
CA ILE A 263 7.86 3.57 -25.32
C ILE A 263 7.71 4.95 -25.99
N ARG A 264 7.69 4.96 -27.32
CA ARG A 264 7.41 6.18 -28.09
C ARG A 264 5.92 6.39 -28.19
N ALA A 265 5.47 7.59 -27.86
CA ALA A 265 4.08 7.95 -28.05
C ALA A 265 3.83 8.16 -29.56
N LEU A 266 2.67 7.72 -30.04
CA LEU A 266 2.22 8.10 -31.38
C LEU A 266 1.91 9.60 -31.36
N GLU A 267 2.41 10.34 -32.35
CA GLU A 267 2.15 11.78 -32.49
C GLU A 267 0.65 12.02 -32.74
N TYR A 268 -0.12 12.19 -31.67
CA TYR A 268 -1.51 12.61 -31.72
C TYR A 268 -1.63 14.04 -31.20
N MET A 269 -1.36 15.00 -32.07
CA MET A 269 -1.26 16.42 -31.71
C MET A 269 -2.56 17.19 -31.88
N GLU A 270 -3.59 16.55 -32.47
CA GLU A 270 -4.88 17.18 -32.75
C GLU A 270 -5.66 17.54 -31.47
N ALA A 271 -5.36 16.88 -30.36
CA ALA A 271 -5.97 17.15 -29.06
C ALA A 271 -5.57 18.50 -28.45
N ILE A 272 -4.48 19.11 -28.93
CA ILE A 272 -4.03 20.44 -28.51
C ILE A 272 -4.32 21.43 -29.65
N PRO A 273 -5.10 22.50 -29.42
CA PRO A 273 -5.37 23.52 -30.43
C PRO A 273 -4.09 24.12 -30.99
N LYS A 274 -4.11 24.44 -32.29
CA LYS A 274 -2.92 24.91 -33.03
C LYS A 274 -2.24 26.12 -32.38
N MET A 275 -3.02 27.04 -31.79
CA MET A 275 -2.47 28.23 -31.13
C MET A 275 -1.70 27.90 -29.85
N ALA A 276 -2.09 26.84 -29.13
CA ALA A 276 -1.43 26.38 -27.91
C ALA A 276 -0.24 25.46 -28.20
N LEU A 277 -0.25 24.77 -29.35
CA LEU A 277 0.68 23.69 -29.66
C LEU A 277 2.15 24.14 -29.73
N GLU A 278 2.47 25.17 -30.54
CA GLU A 278 3.86 25.63 -30.69
C GLU A 278 4.42 26.25 -29.39
N PRO A 279 3.70 27.15 -28.68
CA PRO A 279 4.18 27.67 -27.40
C PRO A 279 4.46 26.55 -26.39
N LEU A 280 3.53 25.60 -26.25
CA LEU A 280 3.69 24.49 -25.33
C LEU A 280 4.85 23.56 -25.73
N ARG A 281 5.01 23.26 -27.03
CA ARG A 281 6.15 22.48 -27.54
C ARG A 281 7.48 23.14 -27.18
N LEU A 282 7.60 24.45 -27.39
CA LEU A 282 8.84 25.18 -27.14
C LEU A 282 9.22 25.15 -25.65
N GLU A 283 8.25 25.39 -24.76
CA GLU A 283 8.48 25.32 -23.31
C GLU A 283 8.91 23.91 -22.90
N LEU A 284 8.11 22.91 -23.27
CA LEU A 284 8.33 21.52 -22.87
C LEU A 284 9.63 20.93 -23.42
N ALA A 285 10.10 21.36 -24.59
CA ALA A 285 11.34 20.86 -25.22
C ALA A 285 12.62 21.04 -24.37
N THR A 286 12.58 21.88 -23.34
CA THR A 286 13.70 22.12 -22.44
C THR A 286 13.48 21.59 -21.01
N CYS A 287 12.30 21.06 -20.73
CA CYS A 287 11.88 20.68 -19.39
C CYS A 287 12.04 19.18 -19.15
N THR A 288 12.96 18.81 -18.27
CA THR A 288 13.15 17.43 -17.83
C THR A 288 12.50 17.12 -16.48
N SER A 289 12.05 18.14 -15.75
CA SER A 289 11.40 17.96 -14.45
C SER A 289 10.39 19.07 -14.12
N GLY A 290 9.56 18.82 -13.12
CA GLY A 290 8.49 19.72 -12.66
C GLY A 290 7.09 19.14 -12.91
N MET A 291 6.08 20.00 -12.91
CA MET A 291 4.67 19.63 -13.09
C MET A 291 4.06 20.31 -14.31
N VAL A 292 3.45 19.52 -15.19
CA VAL A 292 2.62 19.99 -16.31
C VAL A 292 1.19 19.61 -16.02
N LEU A 293 0.30 20.59 -15.93
CA LEU A 293 -1.13 20.36 -15.67
C LEU A 293 -1.93 20.56 -16.96
N LEU A 294 -2.76 19.57 -17.27
CA LEU A 294 -3.62 19.54 -18.45
C LEU A 294 -5.05 19.38 -17.96
N ALA A 295 -5.92 20.32 -18.33
CA ALA A 295 -7.28 20.38 -17.84
C ALA A 295 -8.29 20.51 -18.99
N ALA A 296 -9.47 19.95 -18.77
CA ALA A 296 -10.61 20.16 -19.65
C ALA A 296 -11.88 20.42 -18.83
N SER A 297 -12.76 21.27 -19.34
CA SER A 297 -14.02 21.60 -18.67
C SER A 297 -15.03 20.47 -18.69
N LYS A 298 -14.97 19.61 -19.71
CA LYS A 298 -15.89 18.48 -19.87
C LYS A 298 -15.46 17.33 -18.96
N ILE A 299 -16.24 17.11 -17.91
CA ILE A 299 -16.04 16.00 -16.97
C ILE A 299 -16.57 14.71 -17.62
N ILE A 300 -15.67 13.95 -18.21
CA ILE A 300 -15.86 12.56 -18.60
C ILE A 300 -15.03 11.66 -17.66
N GLU A 301 -15.15 10.33 -17.78
CA GLU A 301 -14.47 9.37 -16.89
C GLU A 301 -12.96 9.65 -16.71
N HIS A 302 -12.30 10.11 -17.78
CA HIS A 302 -10.90 10.52 -17.80
C HIS A 302 -10.77 11.92 -18.43
N THR A 303 -10.73 12.95 -17.59
CA THR A 303 -10.70 14.33 -18.06
C THR A 303 -9.31 14.70 -18.59
N ALA A 304 -9.23 15.38 -19.74
CA ALA A 304 -8.00 15.85 -20.37
C ALA A 304 -7.00 14.76 -20.85
N TYR A 305 -7.39 13.49 -20.93
CA TYR A 305 -6.47 12.40 -21.31
C TYR A 305 -5.99 12.48 -22.76
N GLU A 306 -6.78 13.07 -23.67
CA GLU A 306 -6.35 13.33 -25.05
C GLU A 306 -5.21 14.36 -25.07
N GLN A 307 -5.33 15.44 -24.30
CA GLN A 307 -4.27 16.45 -24.13
C GLN A 307 -3.04 15.82 -23.48
N LEU A 308 -3.25 14.95 -22.49
CA LEU A 308 -2.17 14.20 -21.84
C LEU A 308 -1.43 13.31 -22.84
N SER A 309 -2.15 12.62 -23.72
CA SER A 309 -1.56 11.80 -24.79
C SER A 309 -0.72 12.65 -25.75
N ALA A 310 -1.16 13.86 -26.07
CA ALA A 310 -0.39 14.79 -26.89
C ALA A 310 0.88 15.29 -26.16
N ALA A 311 0.76 15.66 -24.88
CA ALA A 311 1.89 16.10 -24.05
C ALA A 311 2.95 15.02 -23.83
N LEU A 312 2.56 13.74 -23.79
CA LEU A 312 3.49 12.61 -23.78
C LEU A 312 4.44 12.64 -24.98
N SER A 313 3.96 12.99 -26.17
CA SER A 313 4.77 13.08 -27.38
C SER A 313 5.74 14.26 -27.33
N LEU A 314 5.32 15.37 -26.70
CA LEU A 314 6.15 16.57 -26.54
C LEU A 314 7.32 16.40 -25.56
N THR A 315 7.26 15.41 -24.69
CA THR A 315 8.15 15.25 -23.55
C THR A 315 9.08 14.04 -23.66
N GLU A 316 9.16 13.36 -24.80
CA GLU A 316 9.95 12.12 -24.95
C GLU A 316 11.42 12.26 -24.52
N HIS A 317 12.01 13.44 -24.72
CA HIS A 317 13.39 13.75 -24.35
C HIS A 317 13.65 13.70 -22.83
N ALA A 318 12.61 13.84 -21.99
CA ALA A 318 12.74 13.80 -20.53
C ALA A 318 12.85 12.36 -19.97
N GLY A 319 12.77 11.33 -20.81
CA GLY A 319 13.05 9.94 -20.44
C GLY A 319 11.84 9.00 -20.53
N PRO A 320 11.92 7.79 -19.95
CA PRO A 320 10.84 6.82 -20.03
C PRO A 320 9.65 7.23 -19.16
N ALA A 321 8.45 6.94 -19.66
CA ALA A 321 7.18 7.29 -19.03
C ALA A 321 6.48 6.09 -18.40
N ALA A 322 5.84 6.31 -17.26
CA ALA A 322 4.96 5.35 -16.60
C ALA A 322 3.67 6.03 -16.13
N ARG A 323 2.63 5.22 -15.92
CA ARG A 323 1.39 5.63 -15.27
C ARG A 323 1.40 5.17 -13.82
N ILE A 324 0.94 6.04 -12.93
CA ILE A 324 0.87 5.71 -11.50
C ILE A 324 -0.56 5.34 -11.13
N MET A 325 -0.72 4.20 -10.44
CA MET A 325 -1.98 3.80 -9.83
C MET A 325 -2.19 4.60 -8.56
N LEU A 326 -2.93 5.70 -8.65
CA LEU A 326 -3.09 6.59 -7.50
C LEU A 326 -3.96 6.01 -6.38
N ARG A 327 -4.92 5.13 -6.73
CA ARG A 327 -5.80 4.44 -5.81
C ARG A 327 -6.39 3.18 -6.45
N HIS A 328 -6.75 2.19 -5.64
CA HIS A 328 -7.63 1.12 -6.10
C HIS A 328 -9.05 1.62 -6.40
N ARG A 329 -9.56 1.31 -7.58
CA ARG A 329 -10.96 1.58 -7.97
C ARG A 329 -11.84 0.37 -7.67
N SER A 330 -13.09 0.62 -7.29
CA SER A 330 -14.12 -0.42 -7.22
C SER A 330 -14.46 -1.03 -8.60
N THR A 331 -14.09 -0.35 -9.69
CA THR A 331 -14.25 -0.84 -11.07
C THR A 331 -12.91 -0.73 -11.81
N PRO A 332 -12.05 -1.75 -11.74
CA PRO A 332 -10.70 -1.73 -12.34
C PRO A 332 -10.68 -1.53 -13.85
N ALA A 333 -11.75 -1.93 -14.56
CA ALA A 333 -11.86 -1.71 -16.00
C ALA A 333 -11.73 -0.22 -16.40
N LYS A 334 -12.11 0.69 -15.50
CA LYS A 334 -12.00 2.13 -15.72
C LYS A 334 -10.54 2.57 -15.88
N ASP A 335 -9.58 1.91 -15.23
CA ASP A 335 -8.16 2.26 -15.38
C ASP A 335 -7.64 2.00 -16.81
N TRP A 336 -8.37 1.21 -17.62
CA TRP A 336 -8.01 0.92 -19.01
C TRP A 336 -8.81 1.73 -20.04
N MET A 337 -9.77 2.57 -19.61
CA MET A 337 -10.58 3.42 -20.48
C MET A 337 -9.83 4.70 -20.92
N VAL A 338 -8.58 4.56 -21.34
CA VAL A 338 -7.68 5.68 -21.68
C VAL A 338 -7.27 5.61 -23.17
N PRO A 339 -6.76 6.70 -23.77
CA PRO A 339 -6.18 6.68 -25.11
C PRO A 339 -5.10 5.62 -25.28
N ASP A 340 -4.98 5.04 -26.48
CA ASP A 340 -4.04 3.94 -26.75
C ASP A 340 -2.56 4.25 -26.44
N PRO A 341 -2.04 5.47 -26.70
CA PRO A 341 -0.67 5.80 -26.30
C PRO A 341 -0.45 5.73 -24.79
N ILE A 342 -1.48 6.05 -24.00
CA ILE A 342 -1.44 5.95 -22.54
C ILE A 342 -1.60 4.48 -22.12
N LYS A 343 -2.47 3.69 -22.78
CA LYS A 343 -2.64 2.25 -22.47
C LYS A 343 -1.34 1.45 -22.59
N GLN A 344 -0.46 1.84 -23.51
CA GLN A 344 0.82 1.15 -23.74
C GLN A 344 1.83 1.36 -22.61
N LEU A 345 1.67 2.42 -21.80
CA LEU A 345 2.59 2.71 -20.72
C LEU A 345 2.43 1.71 -19.57
N PRO A 346 3.53 1.34 -18.90
CA PRO A 346 3.49 0.51 -17.71
C PRO A 346 2.64 1.20 -16.63
N PHE A 347 1.76 0.45 -15.99
CA PHE A 347 0.91 0.91 -14.90
C PHE A 347 1.50 0.41 -13.57
N LEU A 348 2.13 1.33 -12.85
CA LEU A 348 2.95 1.04 -11.67
C LEU A 348 2.23 1.45 -10.38
N PRO A 349 2.52 0.79 -9.25
CA PRO A 349 1.78 1.01 -8.01
C PRO A 349 2.03 2.40 -7.41
N SER A 350 3.21 3.00 -7.61
CA SER A 350 3.59 4.25 -6.96
C SER A 350 4.68 5.02 -7.71
N ILE A 351 4.84 6.31 -7.35
CA ILE A 351 5.91 7.20 -7.78
C ILE A 351 7.27 6.63 -7.35
N GLU A 352 7.36 6.09 -6.14
CA GLU A 352 8.55 5.45 -5.56
C GLU A 352 9.00 4.27 -6.45
N SER A 353 8.08 3.34 -6.76
CA SER A 353 8.36 2.18 -7.62
C SER A 353 8.76 2.63 -9.04
N ALA A 354 8.05 3.60 -9.61
CA ALA A 354 8.39 4.15 -10.92
C ALA A 354 9.77 4.80 -10.94
N TYR A 355 10.11 5.58 -9.91
CA TYR A 355 11.39 6.25 -9.80
C TYR A 355 12.54 5.25 -9.66
N ALA A 356 12.39 4.24 -8.81
CA ALA A 356 13.37 3.17 -8.59
C ALA A 356 13.59 2.32 -9.85
N GLN A 357 12.56 2.15 -10.68
CA GLN A 357 12.66 1.53 -11.99
C GLN A 357 13.34 2.42 -13.05
N GLY A 358 13.60 3.69 -12.76
CA GLY A 358 14.26 4.62 -13.67
C GLY A 358 13.32 5.39 -14.60
N TYR A 359 12.01 5.38 -14.35
CA TYR A 359 11.08 6.28 -15.02
C TYR A 359 11.32 7.72 -14.57
N ARG A 360 11.24 8.65 -15.53
CA ARG A 360 11.45 10.10 -15.33
C ARG A 360 10.31 10.96 -15.84
N ARG A 361 9.32 10.33 -16.46
CA ARG A 361 8.02 10.93 -16.74
C ARG A 361 6.93 10.13 -16.07
N MET A 362 6.07 10.78 -15.32
CA MET A 362 5.03 10.11 -14.55
C MET A 362 3.67 10.73 -14.80
N LEU A 363 2.75 9.89 -15.25
CA LEU A 363 1.37 10.25 -15.49
C LEU A 363 0.56 10.06 -14.22
N ILE A 364 -0.10 11.13 -13.82
CA ILE A 364 -0.91 11.19 -12.62
C ILE A 364 -2.24 11.88 -12.90
N ASP A 365 -3.28 11.46 -12.20
CA ASP A 365 -4.53 12.23 -12.08
C ASP A 365 -4.41 13.12 -10.85
N SER A 366 -4.24 14.44 -11.04
CA SER A 366 -3.91 15.35 -9.94
C SER A 366 -4.98 15.42 -8.87
N HIS A 367 -6.22 14.98 -9.14
CA HIS A 367 -7.27 14.90 -8.13
C HIS A 367 -7.00 13.88 -7.04
N TYR A 368 -6.34 12.78 -7.40
CA TYR A 368 -6.06 11.65 -6.52
C TYR A 368 -4.60 11.62 -6.06
N LEU A 369 -3.76 12.54 -6.55
CA LEU A 369 -2.41 12.68 -6.06
C LEU A 369 -2.47 13.15 -4.60
N ASN A 370 -1.84 12.37 -3.72
CA ASN A 370 -1.73 12.74 -2.32
C ASN A 370 -0.62 13.80 -2.15
N GLY A 371 -1.00 15.06 -2.30
CA GLY A 371 -0.21 16.24 -1.95
C GLY A 371 1.25 16.24 -2.39
N GLU A 372 2.13 16.52 -1.43
CA GLU A 372 3.56 16.80 -1.60
C GLU A 372 4.44 15.60 -2.02
N ALA A 373 3.89 14.40 -2.19
CA ALA A 373 4.67 13.18 -2.47
C ALA A 373 5.57 13.31 -3.71
N TRP A 374 5.11 14.03 -4.74
CA TRP A 374 5.88 14.24 -5.97
C TRP A 374 7.02 15.27 -5.82
N LEU A 375 7.00 16.12 -4.78
CA LEU A 375 8.00 17.16 -4.55
C LEU A 375 9.37 16.58 -4.13
N GLY A 376 9.45 15.30 -3.76
CA GLY A 376 10.71 14.63 -3.47
C GLY A 376 11.57 14.31 -4.70
N TYR A 377 11.05 14.52 -5.91
CA TYR A 377 11.63 13.99 -7.15
C TYR A 377 12.02 15.13 -8.12
N ASP A 378 13.19 15.72 -7.90
CA ASP A 378 13.67 16.93 -8.59
C ASP A 378 14.04 16.72 -10.07
N ASP A 379 14.29 15.47 -10.47
CA ASP A 379 14.66 15.06 -11.84
C ASP A 379 13.50 14.37 -12.58
N VAL A 380 12.26 14.45 -12.06
CA VAL A 380 11.06 13.83 -12.66
C VAL A 380 10.12 14.89 -13.20
N LEU A 381 9.60 14.65 -14.41
CA LEU A 381 8.52 15.42 -15.02
C LEU A 381 7.18 14.73 -14.78
N PHE A 382 6.34 15.35 -13.95
CA PHE A 382 4.97 14.92 -13.71
C PHE A 382 4.03 15.55 -14.73
N ILE A 383 3.15 14.73 -15.30
CA ILE A 383 2.13 15.16 -16.27
C ILE A 383 0.78 14.82 -15.66
N GLY A 384 0.12 15.85 -15.14
CA GLY A 384 -1.16 15.77 -14.45
C GLY A 384 -2.33 16.03 -15.37
N ALA A 385 -3.36 15.19 -15.29
CA ALA A 385 -4.67 15.46 -15.88
C ALA A 385 -5.66 15.90 -14.79
N THR A 386 -6.45 16.95 -15.06
CA THR A 386 -7.47 17.46 -14.12
C THR A 386 -8.71 18.03 -14.80
N HIS A 387 -9.73 18.44 -14.03
CA HIS A 387 -10.89 19.16 -14.56
C HIS A 387 -10.73 20.67 -14.41
N GLY A 388 -11.31 21.43 -15.33
CA GLY A 388 -11.23 22.89 -15.32
C GLY A 388 -10.70 23.43 -16.64
N HIS A 389 -10.64 24.76 -16.73
CA HIS A 389 -10.17 25.44 -17.93
C HIS A 389 -9.42 26.73 -17.62
N ASP A 390 -9.76 27.42 -16.53
CA ASP A 390 -9.00 28.57 -16.04
C ASP A 390 -7.68 28.12 -15.40
N VAL A 391 -6.57 28.75 -15.78
CA VAL A 391 -5.23 28.41 -15.27
C VAL A 391 -5.15 28.45 -13.74
N SER A 392 -5.76 29.46 -13.13
CA SER A 392 -5.67 29.71 -11.69
C SER A 392 -6.46 28.66 -10.92
N ASP A 393 -7.69 28.36 -11.39
CA ASP A 393 -8.53 27.30 -10.82
C ASP A 393 -7.85 25.92 -10.95
N VAL A 394 -7.21 25.64 -12.08
CA VAL A 394 -6.50 24.38 -12.34
C VAL A 394 -5.27 24.24 -11.43
N ALA A 395 -4.48 25.30 -11.27
CA ALA A 395 -3.35 25.31 -10.34
C ALA A 395 -3.82 25.13 -8.89
N MET A 396 -4.93 25.76 -8.49
CA MET A 396 -5.51 25.62 -7.16
C MET A 396 -5.93 24.20 -6.80
N GLN A 397 -6.41 23.43 -7.77
CA GLN A 397 -6.79 22.04 -7.51
C GLN A 397 -5.60 21.18 -7.09
N LEU A 398 -4.40 21.42 -7.66
CA LEU A 398 -3.18 20.78 -7.21
C LEU A 398 -2.80 21.24 -5.78
N LEU A 399 -2.99 22.53 -5.49
CA LEU A 399 -2.63 23.11 -4.19
C LEU A 399 -3.51 22.65 -3.04
N ALA A 400 -4.82 22.53 -3.27
CA ALA A 400 -5.77 22.07 -2.25
C ALA A 400 -5.40 20.69 -1.66
N LYS A 401 -4.48 19.97 -2.33
CA LYS A 401 -3.92 18.69 -1.86
C LYS A 401 -2.49 18.81 -1.32
N SER A 402 -1.74 19.86 -1.65
CA SER A 402 -0.30 19.99 -1.39
C SER A 402 0.06 20.37 0.06
N GLY A 403 -0.92 20.67 0.91
CA GLY A 403 -0.73 20.85 2.35
C GLY A 403 0.29 21.96 2.68
N PRO A 404 1.28 21.73 3.57
CA PRO A 404 2.19 22.79 4.01
C PRO A 404 3.22 23.23 2.96
N ARG A 405 3.42 22.46 1.87
CA ARG A 405 4.41 22.74 0.81
C ARG A 405 3.79 23.36 -0.45
N GLU A 406 2.65 24.03 -0.32
CA GLU A 406 1.95 24.71 -1.42
C GLU A 406 2.86 25.65 -2.24
N ILE A 407 3.66 26.48 -1.58
CA ILE A 407 4.58 27.41 -2.26
C ILE A 407 5.58 26.65 -3.13
N GLU A 408 6.14 25.55 -2.63
CA GLU A 408 7.10 24.75 -3.39
C GLU A 408 6.42 24.05 -4.58
N ALA A 409 5.19 23.55 -4.40
CA ALA A 409 4.42 22.96 -5.48
C ALA A 409 4.17 23.97 -6.60
N LEU A 410 3.76 25.19 -6.27
CA LEU A 410 3.59 26.29 -7.23
C LEU A 410 4.89 26.61 -7.96
N GLN A 411 6.00 26.67 -7.22
CA GLN A 411 7.33 26.86 -7.79
C GLN A 411 7.82 25.68 -8.61
N ARG A 412 7.09 24.58 -8.76
CA ARG A 412 7.46 23.47 -9.64
C ARG A 412 6.52 23.30 -10.83
N ILE A 413 5.47 24.10 -10.93
CA ILE A 413 4.62 24.15 -12.12
C ILE A 413 5.41 24.76 -13.28
N VAL A 414 5.44 24.03 -14.40
CA VAL A 414 6.10 24.40 -15.65
C VAL A 414 5.08 24.96 -16.64
N ALA A 415 3.94 24.29 -16.75
CA ALA A 415 2.86 24.70 -17.63
C ALA A 415 1.51 24.32 -17.05
N VAL A 416 0.51 25.16 -17.32
CA VAL A 416 -0.91 24.87 -17.04
C VAL A 416 -1.67 25.15 -18.31
N PHE A 417 -2.38 24.14 -18.81
CA PHE A 417 -3.15 24.24 -20.04
C PHE A 417 -4.57 23.78 -19.77
N GLY A 418 -5.53 24.69 -19.93
CA GLY A 418 -6.95 24.42 -19.75
C GLY A 418 -7.71 24.56 -21.05
N LEU A 419 -8.65 23.64 -21.28
CA LEU A 419 -9.55 23.64 -22.43
C LEU A 419 -10.99 23.78 -22.00
N PHE A 420 -11.67 24.81 -22.50
CA PHE A 420 -13.09 24.99 -22.33
C PHE A 420 -13.82 24.62 -23.62
N GLN A 421 -14.57 23.52 -23.58
CA GLN A 421 -15.37 23.06 -24.71
C GLN A 421 -16.80 23.62 -24.61
N ILE A 422 -17.29 24.18 -25.71
CA ILE A 422 -18.64 24.73 -25.86
C ILE A 422 -19.31 24.01 -27.01
N ASP A 423 -20.41 23.31 -26.74
CA ASP A 423 -21.16 22.63 -27.79
C ASP A 423 -22.01 23.66 -28.56
N GLY A 424 -21.87 23.69 -29.89
CA GLY A 424 -22.61 24.58 -30.79
C GLY A 424 -23.34 23.82 -31.89
N GLU A 425 -24.23 24.52 -32.62
CA GLU A 425 -25.04 23.92 -33.69
C GLU A 425 -24.21 23.31 -34.83
N ARG A 426 -23.01 23.85 -35.08
CA ARG A 426 -22.09 23.40 -36.13
C ARG A 426 -21.00 22.45 -35.62
N GLY A 427 -21.09 22.03 -34.36
CA GLY A 427 -20.08 21.22 -33.67
C GLY A 427 -19.50 21.93 -32.45
N ALA A 428 -18.67 21.21 -31.71
CA ALA A 428 -18.02 21.75 -30.53
C ALA A 428 -16.93 22.77 -30.90
N SER A 429 -16.97 23.93 -30.25
CA SER A 429 -15.89 24.91 -30.26
C SER A 429 -15.06 24.76 -28.98
N VAL A 430 -13.81 25.16 -29.04
CA VAL A 430 -12.88 25.05 -27.91
C VAL A 430 -12.16 26.37 -27.74
N VAL A 431 -12.08 26.85 -26.49
CA VAL A 431 -11.19 27.96 -26.11
C VAL A 431 -10.13 27.48 -25.14
N SER A 432 -8.97 28.12 -25.19
CA SER A 432 -7.76 27.72 -24.50
C SER A 432 -7.33 28.76 -23.47
N ASP A 433 -6.93 28.28 -22.30
CA ASP A 433 -6.11 29.06 -21.36
C ASP A 433 -4.74 28.39 -21.24
N LEU A 434 -3.66 29.14 -21.41
CA LEU A 434 -2.31 28.58 -21.38
C LEU A 434 -1.37 29.48 -20.59
N PHE A 435 -0.87 28.95 -19.49
CA PHE A 435 0.26 29.49 -18.76
C PHE A 435 1.51 28.68 -19.05
N LEU A 436 2.60 29.40 -19.34
CA LEU A 436 3.95 28.86 -19.45
C LEU A 436 4.82 29.61 -18.46
N ARG A 437 5.58 28.87 -17.66
CA ARG A 437 6.48 29.46 -16.68
C ARG A 437 7.56 30.31 -17.34
N GLY A 438 8.16 29.78 -18.40
CA GLY A 438 9.33 30.37 -19.03
C GLY A 438 10.51 30.52 -18.06
N ARG A 439 11.47 31.37 -18.43
CA ARG A 439 12.56 31.75 -17.51
C ARG A 439 12.00 32.67 -16.42
N ILE A 440 12.21 32.29 -15.16
CA ILE A 440 11.89 33.16 -14.02
C ILE A 440 12.88 34.31 -14.03
N GLU A 441 12.38 35.49 -14.38
CA GLU A 441 13.08 36.75 -14.21
C GLU A 441 12.32 37.56 -13.15
N GLY A 442 12.97 37.83 -12.01
CA GLY A 442 12.40 38.65 -10.94
C GLY A 442 12.18 37.93 -9.60
N ARG A 443 11.32 38.52 -8.76
CA ARG A 443 11.01 38.03 -7.41
C ARG A 443 10.15 36.76 -7.51
N THR A 444 10.55 35.72 -6.79
CA THR A 444 9.74 34.50 -6.65
C THR A 444 8.48 34.82 -5.83
N PRO A 445 7.27 34.47 -6.32
CA PRO A 445 6.04 34.63 -5.56
C PRO A 445 6.12 33.90 -4.21
N MET A 446 5.56 34.52 -3.16
CA MET A 446 5.70 34.02 -1.77
C MET A 446 4.38 33.57 -1.15
N ASP A 447 3.24 33.94 -1.73
CA ASP A 447 1.91 33.54 -1.29
C ASP A 447 0.96 33.33 -2.48
N TRP A 448 -0.25 32.86 -2.20
CA TRP A 448 -1.23 32.55 -3.23
C TRP A 448 -1.60 33.78 -4.08
N ASP A 449 -1.80 34.95 -3.47
CA ASP A 449 -2.22 36.14 -4.20
C ASP A 449 -1.10 36.59 -5.17
N ASP A 450 0.16 36.53 -4.72
CA ASP A 450 1.32 36.73 -5.60
C ASP A 450 1.35 35.71 -6.75
N PHE A 451 1.00 34.45 -6.48
CA PHE A 451 0.96 33.38 -7.49
C PHE A 451 -0.20 33.52 -8.49
N ASP A 452 -1.40 33.90 -8.04
CA ASP A 452 -2.53 34.17 -8.92
C ASP A 452 -2.20 35.32 -9.89
N VAL A 453 -1.61 36.40 -9.38
CA VAL A 453 -1.10 37.50 -10.21
C VAL A 453 -0.02 37.00 -11.17
N PHE A 454 0.92 36.18 -10.69
CA PHE A 454 1.98 35.60 -11.51
C PHE A 454 1.42 34.75 -12.65
N PHE A 455 0.50 33.82 -12.37
CA PHE A 455 -0.18 32.99 -13.36
C PHE A 455 -0.86 33.85 -14.42
N ARG A 456 -1.72 34.77 -13.99
CA ARG A 456 -2.47 35.66 -14.89
C ARG A 456 -1.56 36.49 -15.80
N SER A 457 -0.45 36.99 -15.25
CA SER A 457 0.50 37.84 -16.00
C SER A 457 1.29 37.09 -17.07
N ARG A 458 1.44 35.77 -16.91
CA ARG A 458 2.26 34.90 -17.77
C ARG A 458 1.41 34.00 -18.68
N ARG A 459 0.09 34.22 -18.71
CA ARG A 459 -0.79 33.57 -19.69
C ARG A 459 -0.41 34.01 -21.11
N VAL A 460 -0.02 33.05 -21.94
CA VAL A 460 0.30 33.26 -23.36
C VAL A 460 -0.94 33.13 -24.25
N LEU A 461 -1.95 32.39 -23.78
CA LEU A 461 -3.30 32.37 -24.33
C LEU A 461 -4.28 32.62 -23.19
N ARG A 462 -5.35 33.36 -23.47
CA ARG A 462 -6.37 33.73 -22.50
C ARG A 462 -7.72 33.29 -23.04
N TRP A 463 -8.42 32.47 -22.27
CA TRP A 463 -9.72 31.96 -22.68
C TRP A 463 -10.74 33.09 -22.85
N GLU A 464 -10.58 34.20 -22.10
CA GLU A 464 -11.44 35.38 -22.18
C GLU A 464 -11.39 36.02 -23.57
N ASP A 465 -10.19 36.19 -24.12
CA ASP A 465 -9.97 36.83 -25.42
C ASP A 465 -10.51 35.94 -26.55
N GLU A 466 -10.27 34.63 -26.48
CA GLU A 466 -10.79 33.65 -27.45
C GLU A 466 -12.33 33.56 -27.38
N LEU A 467 -12.90 33.56 -26.17
CA LEU A 467 -14.35 33.47 -26.00
C LEU A 467 -15.06 34.71 -26.50
N SER A 468 -14.53 35.91 -26.22
CA SER A 468 -15.04 37.16 -26.80
C SER A 468 -15.05 37.11 -28.32
N ALA A 469 -13.97 36.64 -28.96
CA ALA A 469 -13.92 36.51 -30.42
C ALA A 469 -14.95 35.50 -30.97
N LEU A 470 -15.21 34.40 -30.27
CA LEU A 470 -16.24 33.42 -30.67
C LEU A 470 -17.66 33.96 -30.52
N LEU A 471 -17.93 34.74 -29.47
CA LEU A 471 -19.20 35.43 -29.27
C LEU A 471 -19.42 36.53 -30.32
N ASP A 472 -18.42 37.38 -30.56
CA ASP A 472 -18.48 38.48 -31.54
C ASP A 472 -18.68 37.97 -32.98
N SER A 473 -18.10 36.82 -33.31
CA SER A 473 -18.27 36.18 -34.61
C SER A 473 -19.59 35.40 -34.75
N GLY A 474 -20.35 35.25 -33.65
CA GLY A 474 -21.57 34.44 -33.61
C GLY A 474 -21.32 32.94 -33.80
N THR A 475 -20.09 32.48 -33.57
CA THR A 475 -19.72 31.05 -33.68
C THR A 475 -20.30 30.26 -32.50
N VAL A 476 -20.40 30.89 -31.33
CA VAL A 476 -21.06 30.36 -30.14
C VAL A 476 -22.11 31.36 -29.63
N THR A 477 -23.11 30.88 -28.90
CA THR A 477 -24.14 31.71 -28.28
C THR A 477 -23.90 31.86 -26.78
N MET A 478 -24.40 32.94 -26.19
CA MET A 478 -24.34 33.15 -24.74
C MET A 478 -25.00 32.00 -23.97
N GLU A 479 -26.12 31.48 -24.48
CA GLU A 479 -26.81 30.31 -23.92
C GLU A 479 -25.93 29.05 -23.96
N GLY A 480 -25.20 28.83 -25.07
CA GLY A 480 -24.26 27.70 -25.17
C GLY A 480 -23.10 27.82 -24.18
N VAL A 481 -22.61 29.04 -23.95
CA VAL A 481 -21.56 29.31 -22.96
C VAL A 481 -22.07 29.06 -21.52
N GLU A 482 -23.27 29.54 -21.18
CA GLU A 482 -23.89 29.28 -19.88
C GLU A 482 -24.18 27.79 -19.65
N ALA A 483 -24.60 27.06 -20.69
CA ALA A 483 -24.81 25.61 -20.62
C ALA A 483 -23.50 24.84 -20.41
N ALA A 484 -22.40 25.31 -21.00
CA ALA A 484 -21.07 24.71 -20.86
C ALA A 484 -20.34 25.14 -19.57
N ARG A 485 -20.87 26.15 -18.86
CA ARG A 485 -20.19 26.84 -17.77
C ARG A 485 -19.73 25.88 -16.67
N SER A 486 -18.43 25.92 -16.34
CA SER A 486 -17.92 25.27 -15.12
C SER A 486 -18.15 26.17 -13.89
N ARG A 487 -18.02 25.61 -12.68
CA ARG A 487 -18.05 26.39 -11.43
C ARG A 487 -16.76 27.22 -11.24
N SER A 488 -16.51 28.18 -12.13
CA SER A 488 -15.39 29.12 -12.04
C SER A 488 -15.92 30.51 -11.69
N SER A 489 -15.31 31.16 -10.69
CA SER A 489 -15.63 32.55 -10.33
C SER A 489 -15.26 33.51 -11.46
N HIS A 490 -14.13 33.27 -12.14
CA HIS A 490 -13.67 34.11 -13.25
C HIS A 490 -14.64 34.08 -14.44
N MET A 491 -15.18 32.91 -14.76
CA MET A 491 -16.22 32.78 -15.78
C MET A 491 -17.48 33.58 -15.41
N ALA A 492 -17.91 33.52 -14.15
CA ALA A 492 -19.07 34.30 -13.69
C ALA A 492 -18.82 35.83 -13.78
N GLU A 493 -17.63 36.29 -13.39
CA GLU A 493 -17.24 37.71 -13.48
C GLU A 493 -17.16 38.19 -14.94
N PHE A 494 -16.62 37.37 -15.83
CA PHE A 494 -16.51 37.69 -17.25
C PHE A 494 -17.89 37.83 -17.91
N LEU A 495 -18.80 36.88 -17.68
CA LEU A 495 -20.15 36.92 -18.25
C LEU A 495 -20.93 38.12 -17.73
N ALA A 496 -20.84 38.44 -16.44
CA ALA A 496 -21.46 39.64 -15.86
C ALA A 496 -20.95 40.94 -16.51
N ARG A 497 -19.66 40.99 -16.89
CA ARG A 497 -19.09 42.15 -17.60
C ARG A 497 -19.63 42.24 -19.04
N ILE A 498 -19.72 41.13 -19.76
CA ILE A 498 -20.26 41.12 -21.12
C ILE A 498 -21.74 41.53 -21.11
N GLU A 499 -22.56 41.02 -20.18
CA GLU A 499 -23.97 41.41 -20.08
C GLU A 499 -24.19 42.88 -19.73
N SER A 500 -23.19 43.51 -19.08
CA SER A 500 -23.23 44.94 -18.73
C SER A 500 -22.77 45.88 -19.85
N THR A 501 -22.26 45.33 -20.97
CA THR A 501 -21.74 46.08 -22.13
C THR A 501 -22.73 45.99 -23.28
#